data_AF-A0A2T0A696-F1
#
_entry.id   AF-A0A2T0A696-F1
#
_cell.length_a   1.000
_cell.length_b   1.000
_cell.length_c   1.000
_cell.angle_alpha   90.00
_cell.angle_beta   90.00
_cell.angle_gamma   90.00
#
_symmetry.space_group_name_H-M   'P 1'
#
loop_
_entity.id
_entity.type
_entity.pdbx_description
1 polymer ?
#
loop_
_entity_poly.entity_id
_entity_poly.type
_entity_poly.pdbx_seq_one_letter_code
_entity_poly.pdbx_strand_id
1 'polypeptide(L)'
;MAQTELDGLPDHARPLTIPPRLALDLRLRFLESLVSPSSSSSPRPAPSTVPLARRVSQVEAQLKQALEQSGGGTEALKRFVQNYDANSPLLTIAPVPTALDSTEVLPQAKIALILEAEQEIRTLERELREIGVLDERGVVEAGKLGEHEKLKPLLAETLKAAAPVSASYASLELRTTGLLQRYNDYISTLSELFVSWNDIMSAMEDTVTKLEKEKHRQLDYA
;
A
#
# COMPACT_ATOMS: atom_id res chain seq x y z
N MET A 1 -17.07 32.31 32.68
CA MET A 1 -15.92 31.41 32.41
C MET A 1 -16.32 30.50 31.26
N ALA A 2 -15.37 30.20 30.36
CA ALA A 2 -15.54 29.55 29.04
C ALA A 2 -15.82 30.50 27.86
N GLN A 3 -14.89 31.41 27.61
CA GLN A 3 -14.58 31.94 26.28
C GLN A 3 -13.06 31.95 26.14
N THR A 4 -12.48 30.75 26.05
CA THR A 4 -11.05 30.52 25.87
C THR A 4 -10.89 29.26 25.02
N GLU A 5 -11.33 29.31 23.77
CA GLU A 5 -10.96 28.34 22.73
C GLU A 5 -11.12 29.01 21.36
N LEU A 6 -10.14 29.84 20.98
CA LEU A 6 -9.85 30.15 19.57
C LEU A 6 -8.46 30.80 19.44
N ASP A 7 -7.48 30.26 20.16
CA ASP A 7 -6.07 30.63 20.03
C ASP A 7 -5.30 29.37 19.60
N GLY A 8 -5.26 29.15 18.30
CA GLY A 8 -4.77 27.89 17.73
C GLY A 8 -4.91 27.80 16.21
N LEU A 9 -4.55 28.86 15.49
CA LEU A 9 -4.31 28.82 14.04
C LEU A 9 -2.88 29.32 13.79
N PRO A 10 -2.02 28.55 13.08
CA PRO A 10 -0.66 28.98 12.81
C PRO A 10 -0.66 30.22 11.91
N ASP A 11 -0.05 31.30 12.40
CA ASP A 11 0.30 32.53 11.67
C ASP A 11 1.30 32.20 10.54
N HIS A 12 0.82 31.61 9.45
CA HIS A 12 1.59 31.38 8.24
C HIS A 12 0.88 32.03 7.06
N ALA A 13 0.82 33.37 7.04
CA ALA A 13 0.83 34.20 5.83
C ALA A 13 0.47 35.66 6.14
N ARG A 14 1.18 36.33 7.05
CA ARG A 14 1.29 37.79 6.92
C ARG A 14 2.52 38.07 6.05
N PRO A 15 2.36 38.54 4.80
CA PRO A 15 3.51 38.87 3.98
C PRO A 15 4.36 39.88 4.76
N LEU A 16 5.63 39.55 5.03
CA LEU A 16 6.55 40.52 5.62
C LEU A 16 6.55 41.74 4.69
N THR A 17 6.02 42.85 5.17
CA THR A 17 5.98 44.12 4.44
C THR A 17 7.38 44.71 4.47
N ILE A 18 8.25 44.20 3.59
CA ILE A 18 9.61 44.70 3.44
C ILE A 18 9.51 46.14 2.93
N PRO A 19 10.10 47.13 3.63
CA PRO A 19 10.09 48.50 3.15
C PRO A 19 10.82 48.57 1.79
N PRO A 20 10.29 49.32 0.81
CA PRO A 20 10.75 49.25 -0.59
C PRO A 20 12.23 49.58 -0.75
N ARG A 21 12.77 50.47 0.09
CA ARG A 21 14.20 50.80 0.12
C ARG A 21 15.08 49.61 0.51
N LEU A 22 14.67 48.85 1.54
CA LEU A 22 15.38 47.65 1.98
C LEU A 22 15.32 46.54 0.92
N ALA A 23 14.16 46.36 0.27
CA ALA A 23 14.00 45.39 -0.81
C ALA A 23 14.96 45.67 -1.97
N LEU A 24 15.10 46.94 -2.37
CA LEU A 24 16.04 47.36 -3.42
C LEU A 24 17.49 47.17 -2.99
N ASP A 25 17.85 47.50 -1.74
CA ASP A 25 19.20 47.29 -1.22
C ASP A 25 19.60 45.81 -1.18
N LEU A 26 18.69 44.93 -0.77
CA LEU A 26 18.93 43.48 -0.73
C LEU A 26 19.09 42.90 -2.15
N ARG A 27 18.25 43.34 -3.09
CA ARG A 27 18.38 42.93 -4.50
C ARG A 27 19.67 43.43 -5.13
N LEU A 28 20.08 44.67 -4.84
CA LEU A 28 21.34 45.22 -5.36
C LEU A 28 22.53 44.46 -4.77
N ARG A 29 22.52 44.15 -3.46
CA ARG A 29 23.55 43.28 -2.83
C ARG A 29 23.62 41.90 -3.48
N PHE A 30 22.47 41.31 -3.80
CA PHE A 30 22.43 40.04 -4.52
C PHE A 30 23.07 40.16 -5.91
N LEU A 31 22.73 41.18 -6.68
CA LEU A 31 23.35 41.43 -7.99
C LEU A 31 24.86 41.69 -7.89
N GLU A 32 25.31 42.46 -6.90
CA GLU A 32 26.74 42.67 -6.61
C GLU A 32 27.47 41.34 -6.36
N SER A 33 26.85 40.43 -5.59
CA SER A 33 27.43 39.11 -5.29
C SER A 33 27.53 38.20 -6.52
N LEU A 34 26.63 38.35 -7.49
CA LEU A 34 26.62 37.57 -8.72
C LEU A 34 27.66 38.07 -9.74
N VAL A 35 27.85 39.39 -9.86
CA VAL A 35 28.78 39.99 -10.81
C VAL A 35 30.23 39.88 -10.33
N SER A 36 30.46 39.88 -9.01
CA SER A 36 31.78 39.71 -8.42
C SER A 36 31.77 38.57 -7.37
N PRO A 37 31.83 37.30 -7.81
CA PRO A 37 31.93 36.18 -6.90
C PRO A 37 33.34 36.11 -6.29
N SER A 38 33.49 36.76 -5.14
CA SER A 38 34.53 36.53 -4.11
C SER A 38 35.95 37.05 -4.37
N SER A 39 36.33 38.09 -3.62
CA SER A 39 37.71 38.38 -3.21
C SER A 39 37.74 39.15 -1.88
N SER A 40 37.20 38.56 -0.81
CA SER A 40 37.69 38.65 0.57
C SER A 40 36.67 38.06 1.55
N SER A 41 37.11 37.06 2.30
CA SER A 41 36.49 36.54 3.51
C SER A 41 36.59 37.56 4.65
N SER A 42 35.97 38.73 4.49
CA SER A 42 35.89 39.75 5.54
C SER A 42 34.42 40.08 5.83
N PRO A 43 33.91 39.76 7.03
CA PRO A 43 32.63 40.31 7.46
C PRO A 43 32.89 41.77 7.84
N ARG A 44 32.69 42.71 6.92
CA ARG A 44 32.73 44.14 7.24
C ARG A 44 31.39 44.85 6.94
N PRO A 45 30.90 45.72 7.86
CA PRO A 45 29.49 46.05 8.01
C PRO A 45 29.11 47.45 7.49
N ALA A 46 27.84 47.81 7.71
CA ALA A 46 27.20 49.14 7.67
C ALA A 46 26.51 49.55 6.34
N PRO A 47 25.37 50.28 6.40
CA PRO A 47 24.70 50.83 5.23
C PRO A 47 25.67 51.77 4.50
N SER A 48 25.97 51.45 3.25
CA SER A 48 26.89 52.24 2.42
C SER A 48 26.44 53.69 2.37
N THR A 49 27.31 54.63 2.76
CA THR A 49 27.15 56.09 2.60
C THR A 49 27.15 56.55 1.13
N VAL A 50 27.10 55.60 0.19
CA VAL A 50 27.07 55.81 -1.25
C VAL A 50 25.61 55.76 -1.71
N PRO A 51 25.12 56.74 -2.47
CA PRO A 51 23.76 56.72 -2.98
C PRO A 51 23.52 55.48 -3.85
N LEU A 52 22.34 54.87 -3.72
CA LEU A 52 21.93 53.66 -4.45
C LEU A 52 22.22 53.76 -5.96
N ALA A 53 21.96 54.93 -6.56
CA ALA A 53 22.21 55.21 -7.98
C ALA A 53 23.69 55.02 -8.39
N ARG A 54 24.63 55.34 -7.49
CA ARG A 54 26.06 55.16 -7.75
C ARG A 54 26.47 53.69 -7.66
N ARG A 55 25.80 52.90 -6.80
CA ARG A 55 26.02 51.45 -6.73
C ARG A 55 25.46 50.72 -7.95
N VAL A 56 24.27 51.10 -8.41
CA VAL A 56 23.69 50.53 -9.64
C VAL A 56 24.59 50.79 -10.85
N SER A 57 25.05 52.04 -11.04
CA SER A 57 25.96 52.37 -12.14
C SER A 57 27.32 51.66 -12.03
N GLN A 58 27.81 51.41 -10.82
CA GLN A 58 29.01 50.60 -10.62
C GLN A 58 28.81 49.14 -11.01
N VAL A 59 27.70 48.52 -10.63
CA VAL A 59 27.36 47.13 -11.02
C VAL A 59 27.17 47.03 -12.53
N GLU A 60 26.51 48.02 -13.15
CA GLU A 60 26.34 48.09 -14.60
C GLU A 60 27.69 48.20 -15.33
N ALA A 61 28.59 49.06 -14.85
CA ALA A 61 29.93 49.20 -15.41
C ALA A 61 30.76 47.90 -15.25
N GLN A 62 30.66 47.22 -14.10
CA GLN A 62 31.31 45.94 -13.86
C GLN A 62 30.77 44.84 -14.77
N LEU A 63 29.46 44.80 -15.02
CA LEU A 63 28.83 43.83 -15.92
C LEU A 63 29.26 44.09 -17.37
N LYS A 64 29.29 45.36 -17.81
CA LYS A 64 29.84 45.73 -19.12
C LYS A 64 31.31 45.32 -19.24
N GLN A 65 32.11 45.58 -18.22
CA GLN A 65 33.52 45.21 -18.20
C GLN A 65 33.72 43.68 -18.24
N ALA A 66 32.95 42.90 -17.48
CA ALA A 66 33.00 41.44 -17.51
C ALA A 66 32.60 40.88 -18.89
N LEU A 67 31.64 41.51 -19.55
CA LEU A 67 31.21 41.15 -20.90
C LEU A 67 32.27 41.46 -21.96
N GLU A 68 33.04 42.55 -21.80
CA GLU A 68 34.16 42.90 -22.68
C GLU A 68 35.42 42.06 -22.41
N GLN A 69 35.68 41.66 -21.16
CA GLN A 69 36.86 40.86 -20.77
C GLN A 69 36.75 39.37 -21.15
N SER A 70 35.54 38.84 -21.33
CA SER A 70 35.30 37.47 -21.79
C SER A 70 35.46 37.37 -23.33
N GLY A 71 36.67 37.61 -23.82
CA GLY A 71 36.98 37.95 -25.21
C GLY A 71 36.92 36.86 -26.28
N GLY A 72 35.93 35.95 -26.29
CA GLY A 72 35.89 34.86 -27.29
C GLY A 72 34.52 34.43 -27.86
N GLY A 73 33.41 34.67 -27.16
CA GLY A 73 32.08 34.18 -27.56
C GLY A 73 30.96 35.22 -27.43
N THR A 74 31.31 36.50 -27.24
CA THR A 74 30.43 37.49 -26.62
C THR A 74 29.67 38.39 -27.58
N GLU A 75 29.92 38.42 -28.88
CA GLU A 75 29.10 39.25 -29.80
C GLU A 75 27.65 38.74 -29.88
N ALA A 76 27.46 37.41 -29.93
CA ALA A 76 26.14 36.80 -29.85
C ALA A 76 25.47 37.09 -28.50
N LEU A 77 26.23 37.02 -27.40
CA LEU A 77 25.74 37.32 -26.06
C LEU A 77 25.41 38.82 -25.87
N LYS A 78 26.21 39.72 -26.42
CA LYS A 78 25.98 41.18 -26.44
C LYS A 78 24.69 41.49 -27.21
N ARG A 79 24.53 40.92 -28.40
CA ARG A 79 23.29 41.05 -29.20
C ARG A 79 22.09 40.44 -28.50
N PHE A 80 22.26 39.32 -27.82
CA PHE A 80 21.22 38.68 -27.02
C PHE A 80 20.80 39.52 -25.83
N VAL A 81 21.76 40.09 -25.08
CA VAL A 81 21.47 41.00 -23.96
C VAL A 81 20.81 42.28 -24.44
N GLN A 82 21.26 42.85 -25.58
CA GLN A 82 20.62 44.01 -26.20
C GLN A 82 19.18 43.74 -26.64
N ASN A 83 18.92 42.52 -27.13
CA ASN A 83 17.59 42.09 -27.58
C ASN A 83 16.90 41.19 -26.54
N TYR A 84 17.23 41.30 -25.25
CA TYR A 84 16.70 40.39 -24.24
C TYR A 84 15.17 40.49 -24.16
N ASP A 85 14.61 41.70 -24.19
CA ASP A 85 13.17 41.92 -24.14
C ASP A 85 12.43 41.29 -25.33
N ALA A 86 13.05 41.30 -26.52
CA ALA A 86 12.50 40.65 -27.71
C ALA A 86 12.59 39.11 -27.66
N ASN A 87 13.60 38.58 -26.97
CA ASN A 87 13.83 37.13 -26.84
C ASN A 87 13.23 36.55 -25.54
N SER A 88 12.78 37.39 -24.61
CA SER A 88 12.11 37.00 -23.36
C SER A 88 11.04 35.93 -23.56
N PRO A 89 10.09 36.05 -24.51
CA PRO A 89 9.05 35.04 -24.70
C PRO A 89 9.57 33.68 -25.18
N LEU A 90 10.76 33.62 -25.79
CA LEU A 90 11.38 32.37 -26.24
C LEU A 90 12.15 31.65 -25.13
N LEU A 91 12.51 32.38 -24.07
CA LEU A 91 13.28 31.87 -22.93
C LEU A 91 12.39 31.47 -21.76
N THR A 92 11.21 32.07 -21.67
CA THR A 92 10.17 31.61 -20.77
C THR A 92 9.51 30.38 -21.41
N ILE A 93 9.92 29.18 -21.00
CA ILE A 93 9.05 28.02 -21.11
C ILE A 93 7.80 28.42 -20.33
N ALA A 94 6.71 28.71 -21.04
CA ALA A 94 5.44 29.02 -20.40
C ALA A 94 5.15 27.88 -19.41
N PRO A 95 4.79 28.16 -18.14
CA PRO A 95 4.26 27.14 -17.26
C PRO A 95 3.15 26.43 -18.03
N VAL A 96 3.20 25.10 -18.13
CA VAL A 96 2.15 24.31 -18.77
C VAL A 96 0.81 24.86 -18.26
N PRO A 97 -0.02 25.47 -19.12
CA PRO A 97 -1.22 26.12 -18.67
C PRO A 97 -2.13 25.07 -18.05
N THR A 98 -2.35 25.17 -16.73
CA THR A 98 -3.35 24.34 -16.02
C THR A 98 -4.78 24.69 -16.44
N ALA A 99 -4.94 25.75 -17.24
CA ALA A 99 -6.19 26.11 -17.89
C ALA A 99 -6.04 25.84 -19.39
N LEU A 100 -6.54 24.69 -19.84
CA LEU A 100 -6.77 24.42 -21.25
C LEU A 100 -7.76 25.47 -21.80
N ASP A 101 -7.31 26.33 -22.70
CA ASP A 101 -8.20 26.84 -23.76
C ASP A 101 -8.63 25.64 -24.61
N SER A 102 -9.63 24.93 -24.11
CA SER A 102 -10.16 23.65 -24.62
C SER A 102 -10.86 23.82 -25.97
N THR A 103 -10.92 25.04 -26.49
CA THR A 103 -11.64 25.44 -27.69
C THR A 103 -10.78 25.41 -28.96
N GLU A 104 -9.45 25.41 -28.85
CA GLU A 104 -8.55 25.52 -30.01
C GLU A 104 -7.92 24.21 -30.47
N VAL A 105 -8.46 23.06 -30.08
CA VAL A 105 -8.09 21.80 -30.75
C VAL A 105 -8.78 21.77 -32.11
N LEU A 106 -7.99 21.75 -33.19
CA LEU A 106 -8.47 21.67 -34.57
C LEU A 106 -9.46 20.50 -34.70
N PRO A 107 -10.61 20.64 -35.40
CA PRO A 107 -11.61 19.57 -35.51
C PRO A 107 -11.05 18.23 -35.98
N GLN A 108 -10.05 18.28 -36.87
CA GLN A 108 -9.35 17.10 -37.36
C GLN A 108 -8.54 16.38 -36.27
N ALA A 109 -7.91 17.13 -35.36
CA ALA A 109 -7.18 16.58 -34.23
C ALA A 109 -8.12 15.96 -33.19
N LYS A 110 -9.33 16.50 -33.03
CA LYS A 110 -10.38 15.89 -32.19
C LYS A 110 -10.82 14.53 -32.74
N ILE A 111 -11.03 14.42 -34.05
CA ILE A 111 -11.38 13.15 -34.69
C ILE A 111 -10.25 12.12 -34.55
N ALA A 112 -9.01 12.54 -34.79
CA ALA A 112 -7.85 11.66 -34.61
C ALA A 112 -7.74 11.15 -33.18
N LEU A 113 -7.92 12.02 -32.18
CA LEU A 113 -7.90 11.65 -30.76
C LEU A 113 -9.05 10.67 -30.41
N ILE A 114 -10.26 10.91 -30.92
CA ILE A 114 -11.40 10.01 -30.70
C ILE A 114 -11.16 8.63 -31.32
N LEU A 115 -10.54 8.57 -32.51
CA LEU A 115 -10.19 7.30 -33.15
C LEU A 115 -9.06 6.58 -32.42
N GLU A 116 -8.07 7.32 -31.91
CA GLU A 116 -7.00 6.76 -31.08
C GLU A 116 -7.55 6.20 -29.76
N ALA A 117 -8.49 6.91 -29.13
CA ALA A 117 -9.16 6.51 -27.90
C ALA A 117 -10.38 5.59 -28.11
N GLU A 118 -10.67 5.16 -29.34
CA GLU A 118 -11.91 4.41 -29.64
C GLU A 118 -12.03 3.14 -28.80
N GLN A 119 -10.94 2.39 -28.68
CA GLN A 119 -10.92 1.15 -27.91
C GLN A 119 -11.15 1.43 -26.41
N GLU A 120 -10.56 2.50 -25.88
CA GLU A 120 -10.71 2.90 -24.47
C GLU A 120 -12.15 3.37 -24.17
N ILE A 121 -12.77 4.09 -25.10
CA ILE A 121 -14.17 4.52 -24.98
C ILE A 121 -15.10 3.30 -24.96
N ARG A 122 -14.85 2.29 -25.80
CA ARG A 122 -15.65 1.05 -25.83
C ARG A 122 -15.46 0.21 -24.56
N THR A 123 -14.25 0.13 -24.02
CA THR A 123 -14.02 -0.56 -22.74
C THR A 123 -14.72 0.17 -21.61
N LEU A 124 -14.64 1.50 -21.57
CA LEU A 124 -15.32 2.32 -20.58
C LEU A 124 -16.84 2.18 -20.67
N GLU A 125 -17.42 2.14 -21.87
CA GLU A 125 -18.86 1.92 -22.04
C GLU A 125 -19.30 0.57 -21.43
N ARG A 126 -18.52 -0.49 -21.67
CA ARG A 126 -18.78 -1.81 -21.10
C ARG A 126 -18.70 -1.79 -19.57
N GLU A 127 -17.67 -1.16 -19.02
CA GLU A 127 -17.47 -1.03 -17.58
C GLU A 127 -18.57 -0.20 -16.92
N LEU A 128 -18.96 0.94 -17.52
CA LEU A 128 -20.07 1.77 -17.04
C LEU A 128 -21.39 1.01 -17.07
N ARG A 129 -21.62 0.18 -18.09
CA ARG A 129 -22.79 -0.69 -18.15
C ARG A 129 -22.76 -1.75 -17.05
N GLU A 130 -21.60 -2.34 -16.77
CA GLU A 130 -21.43 -3.27 -15.66
C GLU A 130 -21.68 -2.60 -14.30
N ILE A 131 -21.15 -1.41 -14.09
CA ILE A 131 -21.43 -0.59 -12.91
C ILE A 131 -22.92 -0.30 -12.79
N GLY A 132 -23.61 0.05 -13.88
CA GLY A 132 -25.06 0.25 -13.88
C GLY A 132 -25.84 -1.01 -13.48
N VAL A 133 -25.44 -2.19 -13.99
CA VAL A 133 -26.04 -3.47 -13.58
C VAL A 133 -25.78 -3.77 -12.10
N LEU A 134 -24.61 -3.43 -11.57
CA LEU A 134 -24.28 -3.59 -10.15
C LEU A 134 -25.04 -2.61 -9.26
N ASP A 135 -25.32 -1.41 -9.75
CA ASP A 135 -26.15 -0.41 -9.10
C ASP A 135 -27.63 -0.83 -9.04
N GLU A 136 -28.18 -1.34 -10.15
CA GLU A 136 -29.53 -1.93 -10.19
C GLU A 136 -29.68 -3.13 -9.23
N ARG A 137 -28.60 -3.90 -9.04
CA ARG A 137 -28.55 -5.00 -8.06
C ARG A 137 -28.41 -4.51 -6.62
N GLY A 138 -28.29 -3.20 -6.41
CA GLY A 138 -28.12 -2.58 -5.10
C GLY A 138 -26.84 -3.03 -4.42
N VAL A 139 -25.74 -3.17 -5.17
CA VAL A 139 -24.42 -3.55 -4.65
C VAL A 139 -23.57 -2.31 -4.32
N VAL A 140 -23.94 -1.15 -4.84
CA VAL A 140 -23.27 0.13 -4.55
C VAL A 140 -23.55 0.52 -3.10
N GLU A 141 -22.56 1.12 -2.43
CA GLU A 141 -22.47 1.36 -0.97
C GLU A 141 -22.07 0.11 -0.14
N ALA A 142 -22.99 -0.45 0.65
CA ALA A 142 -22.78 -1.64 1.47
C ALA A 142 -23.68 -2.80 1.02
N GLY A 143 -24.44 -2.62 -0.07
CA GLY A 143 -25.53 -3.50 -0.48
C GLY A 143 -26.43 -3.93 0.68
N LYS A 144 -26.58 -5.24 0.88
CA LYS A 144 -27.40 -5.80 1.97
C LYS A 144 -26.67 -5.93 3.32
N LEU A 145 -25.43 -5.45 3.43
CA LEU A 145 -24.62 -5.64 4.64
C LEU A 145 -25.24 -4.98 5.89
N GLY A 146 -25.97 -3.86 5.71
CA GLY A 146 -26.74 -3.23 6.78
C GLY A 146 -27.90 -4.07 7.31
N GLU A 147 -28.46 -4.96 6.49
CA GLU A 147 -29.47 -5.95 6.92
C GLU A 147 -28.81 -7.06 7.75
N HIS A 148 -27.60 -7.47 7.37
CA HIS A 148 -26.82 -8.50 8.05
C HIS A 148 -26.20 -8.05 9.38
N GLU A 149 -26.07 -6.76 9.63
CA GLU A 149 -25.65 -6.24 10.93
C GLU A 149 -26.64 -6.62 12.05
N LYS A 150 -27.93 -6.72 11.72
CA LYS A 150 -28.97 -7.19 12.65
C LYS A 150 -28.84 -8.68 13.00
N LEU A 151 -28.12 -9.47 12.19
CA LEU A 151 -27.88 -10.90 12.44
C LEU A 151 -26.69 -11.15 13.36
N LYS A 152 -25.80 -10.18 13.58
CA LYS A 152 -24.65 -10.31 14.50
C LYS A 152 -25.03 -10.80 15.90
N PRO A 153 -26.04 -10.24 16.60
CA PRO A 153 -26.41 -10.72 17.93
C PRO A 153 -26.96 -12.15 17.91
N LEU A 154 -27.75 -12.52 16.89
CA LEU A 154 -28.27 -13.88 16.73
C LEU A 154 -27.14 -14.89 16.45
N LEU A 155 -26.14 -14.49 15.67
CA LEU A 155 -24.95 -15.31 15.42
C LEU A 155 -24.14 -15.50 16.72
N ALA A 156 -23.95 -14.43 17.50
CA ALA A 156 -23.27 -14.52 18.78
C ALA A 156 -24.02 -15.42 19.78
N GLU A 157 -25.35 -15.39 19.77
CA GLU A 157 -26.18 -16.26 20.58
C GLU A 157 -26.09 -17.73 20.14
N THR A 158 -26.21 -18.00 18.84
CA THR A 158 -26.07 -19.36 18.29
C THR A 158 -24.68 -19.95 18.50
N LEU A 159 -23.61 -19.15 18.39
CA LEU A 159 -22.26 -19.59 18.73
C LEU A 159 -22.12 -19.94 20.22
N LYS A 160 -22.70 -19.14 21.12
CA LYS A 160 -22.73 -19.43 22.55
C LYS A 160 -23.52 -20.70 22.85
N ALA A 161 -24.63 -20.93 22.16
CA ALA A 161 -25.44 -22.13 22.29
C ALA A 161 -24.75 -23.38 21.70
N ALA A 162 -23.96 -23.23 20.65
CA ALA A 162 -23.23 -24.32 20.00
C ALA A 162 -21.99 -24.79 20.77
N ALA A 163 -21.35 -23.90 21.54
CA ALA A 163 -20.15 -24.20 22.32
C ALA A 163 -20.30 -25.36 23.34
N PRO A 164 -21.34 -25.41 24.21
CA PRO A 164 -21.52 -26.53 25.13
C PRO A 164 -21.89 -27.82 24.38
N VAL A 165 -22.60 -27.71 23.26
CA VAL A 165 -23.02 -28.84 22.44
C VAL A 165 -21.79 -29.53 21.83
N SER A 166 -20.88 -28.77 21.19
CA SER A 166 -19.65 -29.35 20.62
C SER A 166 -18.75 -29.98 21.68
N ALA A 167 -18.65 -29.37 22.88
CA ALA A 167 -17.93 -29.96 24.01
C ALA A 167 -18.56 -31.29 24.47
N SER A 168 -19.89 -31.38 24.50
CA SER A 168 -20.59 -32.62 24.85
C SER A 168 -20.34 -33.72 23.81
N TYR A 169 -20.36 -33.39 22.51
CA TYR A 169 -20.04 -34.34 21.44
C TYR A 169 -18.62 -34.87 21.54
N ALA A 170 -17.63 -34.00 21.79
CA ALA A 170 -16.24 -34.43 21.98
C ALA A 170 -16.10 -35.40 23.17
N SER A 171 -16.79 -35.13 24.28
CA SER A 171 -16.79 -36.02 25.45
C SER A 171 -17.45 -37.37 25.16
N LEU A 172 -18.53 -37.37 24.37
CA LEU A 172 -19.25 -38.58 23.98
C LEU A 172 -18.42 -39.42 23.00
N GLU A 173 -17.71 -38.77 22.08
CA GLU A 173 -16.78 -39.42 21.15
C GLU A 173 -15.66 -40.12 21.92
N LEU A 174 -15.02 -39.44 22.88
CA LEU A 174 -13.97 -40.02 23.72
C LEU A 174 -14.49 -41.22 24.53
N ARG A 175 -15.71 -41.12 25.06
CA ARG A 175 -16.33 -42.25 25.77
C ARG A 175 -16.62 -43.43 24.84
N THR A 176 -17.06 -43.17 23.62
CA THR A 176 -17.40 -44.19 22.64
C THR A 176 -16.15 -44.89 22.11
N THR A 177 -15.11 -44.14 21.78
CA THR A 177 -13.81 -44.70 21.36
C THR A 177 -13.16 -45.48 22.50
N GLY A 178 -13.22 -44.99 23.74
CA GLY A 178 -12.76 -45.72 24.91
C GLY A 178 -13.54 -47.02 25.15
N LEU A 179 -14.85 -47.04 24.93
CA LEU A 179 -15.65 -48.26 25.01
C LEU A 179 -15.26 -49.26 23.91
N LEU A 180 -15.05 -48.77 22.69
CA LEU A 180 -14.64 -49.60 21.56
C LEU A 180 -13.25 -50.20 21.77
N GLN A 181 -12.31 -49.44 22.34
CA GLN A 181 -11.00 -49.94 22.72
C GLN A 181 -11.09 -51.04 23.78
N ARG A 182 -11.86 -50.83 24.87
CA ARG A 182 -12.07 -51.85 25.90
C ARG A 182 -12.71 -53.12 25.35
N TYR A 183 -13.65 -52.97 24.42
CA TYR A 183 -14.28 -54.10 23.75
C TYR A 183 -13.29 -54.86 22.87
N ASN A 184 -12.43 -54.15 22.15
CA ASN A 184 -11.37 -54.76 21.35
C ASN A 184 -10.39 -55.52 22.25
N ASP A 185 -9.94 -54.92 23.35
CA ASP A 185 -9.06 -55.57 24.32
C ASP A 185 -9.72 -56.82 24.92
N TYR A 186 -11.02 -56.74 25.25
CA TYR A 186 -11.79 -57.88 25.73
C TYR A 186 -11.85 -59.01 24.68
N ILE A 187 -12.12 -58.70 23.41
CA ILE A 187 -12.10 -59.70 22.33
C ILE A 187 -10.71 -60.33 22.20
N SER A 188 -9.64 -59.54 22.28
CA SER A 188 -8.27 -60.07 22.21
C SER A 188 -8.00 -61.05 23.35
N THR A 189 -8.35 -60.70 24.59
CA THR A 189 -8.20 -61.62 25.73
C THR A 189 -9.06 -62.87 25.62
N LEU A 190 -10.29 -62.75 25.10
CA LEU A 190 -11.19 -63.88 24.90
C LEU A 190 -10.65 -64.80 23.79
N SER A 191 -10.07 -64.22 22.74
CA SER A 191 -9.45 -64.95 21.65
C SER A 191 -8.20 -65.70 22.12
N GLU A 192 -7.35 -65.07 22.94
CA GLU A 192 -6.21 -65.72 23.59
C GLU A 192 -6.66 -66.87 24.51
N LEU A 193 -7.71 -66.65 25.31
CA LEU A 193 -8.28 -67.70 26.15
C LEU A 193 -8.80 -68.87 25.31
N PHE A 194 -9.50 -68.59 24.22
CA PHE A 194 -10.04 -69.61 23.33
C PHE A 194 -8.92 -70.43 22.66
N VAL A 195 -7.84 -69.79 22.20
CA VAL A 195 -6.65 -70.48 21.68
C VAL A 195 -6.03 -71.37 22.77
N SER A 196 -5.83 -70.84 23.98
CA SER A 196 -5.27 -71.63 25.08
C SER A 196 -6.14 -72.84 25.44
N TRP A 197 -7.47 -72.69 25.35
CA TRP A 197 -8.39 -73.78 25.62
C TRP A 197 -8.37 -74.83 24.52
N ASN A 198 -8.28 -74.42 23.26
CA ASN A 198 -8.10 -75.32 22.13
C ASN A 198 -6.79 -76.12 22.25
N ASP A 199 -5.69 -75.48 22.65
CA ASP A 199 -4.41 -76.17 22.85
C ASP A 199 -4.48 -77.22 23.97
N ILE A 200 -5.14 -76.89 25.09
CA ILE A 200 -5.39 -77.84 26.18
C ILE A 200 -6.26 -79.01 25.70
N MET A 201 -7.31 -78.73 24.92
CA MET A 201 -8.20 -79.75 24.38
C MET A 201 -7.46 -80.68 23.40
N SER A 202 -6.66 -80.13 22.48
CA SER A 202 -5.84 -80.92 21.56
C SER A 202 -4.80 -81.77 22.32
N ALA A 203 -4.17 -81.23 23.37
CA ALA A 203 -3.26 -82.01 24.21
C ALA A 203 -3.99 -83.17 24.91
N MET A 204 -5.21 -82.94 25.41
CA MET A 204 -6.03 -84.01 25.99
C MET A 204 -6.40 -85.06 24.95
N GLU A 205 -6.84 -84.66 23.76
CA GLU A 205 -7.13 -85.57 22.64
C GLU A 205 -5.90 -86.41 22.27
N ASP A 206 -4.71 -85.81 22.21
CA ASP A 206 -3.45 -86.52 21.98
C ASP A 206 -3.15 -87.54 23.09
N THR A 207 -3.43 -87.22 24.35
CA THR A 207 -3.26 -88.19 25.45
C THR A 207 -4.26 -89.34 25.36
N VAL A 208 -5.52 -89.06 25.02
CA VAL A 208 -6.56 -90.08 24.84
C VAL A 208 -6.20 -91.00 23.68
N THR A 209 -5.84 -90.45 22.52
CA THR A 209 -5.45 -91.27 21.36
C THR A 209 -4.20 -92.13 21.63
N LYS A 210 -3.24 -91.64 22.42
CA LYS A 210 -2.10 -92.47 22.88
C LYS A 210 -2.55 -93.63 23.77
N LEU A 211 -3.45 -93.37 24.74
CA LEU A 211 -3.99 -94.41 25.60
C LEU A 211 -4.84 -95.43 24.82
N GLU A 212 -5.62 -94.97 23.85
CA GLU A 212 -6.40 -95.86 22.97
C GLU A 212 -5.50 -96.75 22.12
N LYS A 213 -4.42 -96.21 21.54
CA LYS A 213 -3.44 -97.00 20.80
C LYS A 213 -2.76 -98.06 21.68
N GLU A 214 -2.39 -97.69 22.90
CA GLU A 214 -1.79 -98.62 23.86
C GLU A 214 -2.77 -99.73 24.26
N LYS A 215 -4.04 -99.37 24.50
CA LYS A 215 -5.11 -100.35 24.78
C LYS A 215 -5.36 -101.28 23.59
N HIS A 216 -5.41 -100.76 22.36
CA HIS A 216 -5.60 -101.59 21.16
C HIS A 216 -4.42 -102.55 20.96
N ARG A 217 -3.19 -102.09 21.17
CA ARG A 217 -2.01 -102.97 21.16
C ARG A 217 -2.13 -104.11 22.18
N GLN A 218 -2.55 -103.83 23.41
CA GLN A 218 -2.73 -104.86 24.42
C GLN A 218 -3.81 -105.88 24.06
N LEU A 219 -4.86 -105.47 23.34
CA LEU A 219 -5.89 -106.37 22.83
C LEU A 219 -5.45 -107.19 21.62
N ASP A 220 -4.59 -106.66 20.75
CA ASP A 220 -4.04 -107.39 19.59
C ASP A 220 -3.02 -108.49 20.00
N TYR A 221 -2.46 -108.40 21.22
CA TYR A 221 -1.54 -109.40 21.79
C TYR A 221 -2.22 -110.44 22.71
N ALA A 222 -3.53 -110.35 22.91
CA ALA A 222 -4.34 -111.29 23.70
C ALA A 222 -5.19 -112.20 22.81
#